data_AF-A0A9R1NPC1-F1
#
_entry.id   AF-A0A9R1NPC1-F1
#
_cell.length_a   1.000
_cell.length_b   1.000
_cell.length_c   1.000
_cell.angle_alpha   90.00
_cell.angle_beta   90.00
_cell.angle_gamma   90.00
#
_symmetry.space_group_name_H-M   'P 1'
#
loop_
_entity.id
_entity.type
_entity.pdbx_description
1 polymer ?
#
loop_
_entity_poly.entity_id
_entity_poly.type
_entity_poly.pdbx_seq_one_letter_code
_entity_poly.pdbx_strand_id
1 'polypeptide(L)'
;MGSFKGHLLPGTLFLAVGAWNVWAAVARFAFDPAGFRLLVWNLVGGGSSGALRHLELYVIAGGAFLDMCVEVLYSTHLHIFAPGGGVNPAHLNDLEHGGMLLMFFLFGALALLSEKTRYLPLTEGALLVVLATAFTAELLLFYFHSTTHQGLEGYYHYLLVLLIGLCVASTVLGALLPVSFPVDLASGVLMTLQGMWFYQMAFTLYGPMRPAGCHHDAGRNIECHGQAAGERAEQLANFQLFACVFLVFAYT
;
A
#
# COMPACT_ATOMS: atom_id res chain seq x y z
N MET A 1 -13.08 -7.71 -8.68
CA MET A 1 -12.27 -7.30 -9.85
C MET A 1 -11.71 -5.93 -9.55
N GLY A 2 -10.43 -5.70 -9.82
CA GLY A 2 -9.82 -4.40 -9.61
C GLY A 2 -10.40 -3.33 -10.54
N SER A 3 -10.23 -2.06 -10.16
CA SER A 3 -10.57 -0.92 -11.00
C SER A 3 -9.39 0.05 -11.08
N PHE A 4 -9.38 0.90 -12.11
CA PHE A 4 -8.36 1.94 -12.25
C PHE A 4 -8.30 2.83 -10.99
N LYS A 5 -9.46 3.26 -10.48
CA LYS A 5 -9.56 4.10 -9.28
C LYS A 5 -9.14 3.35 -8.02
N GLY A 6 -9.54 2.08 -7.90
CA GLY A 6 -9.19 1.22 -6.77
C GLY A 6 -7.71 0.88 -6.68
N HIS A 7 -6.93 1.05 -7.75
CA HIS A 7 -5.46 0.98 -7.69
C HIS A 7 -4.82 2.36 -7.47
N LEU A 8 -5.35 3.39 -8.13
CA LEU A 8 -4.78 4.74 -8.04
C LEU A 8 -4.91 5.32 -6.63
N LEU A 9 -6.06 5.16 -5.97
CA LEU A 9 -6.31 5.73 -4.66
C LEU A 9 -5.37 5.18 -3.56
N PRO A 10 -5.30 3.86 -3.30
CA PRO A 10 -4.33 3.32 -2.35
C PRO A 10 -2.88 3.57 -2.81
N GLY A 11 -2.61 3.52 -4.12
CA GLY A 11 -1.31 3.86 -4.69
C GLY A 11 -0.85 5.28 -4.33
N THR A 12 -1.76 6.27 -4.34
CA THR A 12 -1.44 7.65 -3.95
C THR A 12 -1.06 7.75 -2.47
N LEU A 13 -1.76 7.02 -1.61
CA LEU A 13 -1.54 7.04 -0.17
C LEU A 13 -0.16 6.44 0.16
N PHE A 14 0.13 5.25 -0.34
CA PHE A 14 1.42 4.59 -0.14
C PHE A 14 2.58 5.39 -0.74
N LEU A 15 2.40 5.97 -1.92
CA LEU A 15 3.44 6.78 -2.56
C LEU A 15 3.76 8.04 -1.74
N ALA A 16 2.73 8.78 -1.32
CA ALA A 16 2.91 10.02 -0.56
C ALA A 16 3.52 9.76 0.82
N VAL A 17 2.98 8.78 1.56
CA VAL A 17 3.47 8.42 2.90
C VAL A 17 4.86 7.78 2.81
N GLY A 18 5.11 6.92 1.82
CA GLY A 18 6.43 6.32 1.57
C GLY A 18 7.49 7.36 1.27
N ALA A 19 7.26 8.25 0.29
CA ALA A 19 8.23 9.26 -0.10
C ALA A 19 8.53 10.25 1.04
N TRP A 20 7.51 10.56 1.84
CA TRP A 20 7.65 11.36 3.05
C TRP A 20 8.50 10.65 4.12
N ASN A 21 8.29 9.34 4.34
CA ASN A 21 9.10 8.54 5.27
C ASN A 21 10.57 8.47 4.82
N VAL A 22 10.83 8.29 3.52
CA VAL A 22 12.20 8.33 2.97
C VAL A 22 12.88 9.66 3.31
N TRP A 23 12.22 10.77 2.97
CA TRP A 23 12.76 12.11 3.25
C TRP A 23 13.01 12.32 4.74
N ALA A 24 12.05 11.93 5.58
CA ALA A 24 12.14 12.10 7.03
C ALA A 24 13.27 11.27 7.66
N ALA A 25 13.47 10.03 7.20
CA ALA A 25 14.56 9.16 7.66
C ALA A 25 15.93 9.75 7.29
N VAL A 26 16.11 10.19 6.04
CA VAL A 26 17.36 10.84 5.59
C VAL A 26 17.63 12.12 6.36
N ALA A 27 16.61 12.98 6.52
CA ALA A 27 16.74 14.24 7.24
C ALA A 27 17.11 14.02 8.72
N ARG A 28 16.48 13.04 9.40
CA ARG A 28 16.82 12.65 10.77
C ARG A 28 18.26 12.19 10.89
N PHE A 29 18.67 11.28 10.01
CA PHE A 29 20.02 10.73 10.04
C PHE A 29 21.08 11.80 9.74
N ALA A 30 20.82 12.70 8.81
CA ALA A 30 21.71 13.82 8.51
C ALA A 30 21.84 14.81 9.68
N PHE A 31 20.78 15.01 10.46
CA PHE A 31 20.77 15.93 11.60
C PHE A 31 21.47 15.36 12.84
N ASP A 32 21.17 14.11 13.21
CA ASP A 32 21.80 13.43 14.36
C ASP A 32 22.03 11.93 14.06
N PRO A 33 23.17 11.59 13.45
CA PRO A 33 23.52 10.19 13.16
C PRO A 33 23.73 9.35 14.43
N ALA A 34 24.20 9.96 15.52
CA ALA A 34 24.59 9.25 16.74
C ALA A 34 23.36 8.93 17.63
N GLY A 35 22.37 9.82 17.65
CA GLY A 35 21.09 9.66 18.34
C GLY A 35 19.98 9.08 17.47
N PHE A 36 20.29 8.57 16.27
CA PHE A 36 19.28 8.12 15.32
C PHE A 36 18.35 7.06 15.91
N ARG A 37 17.05 7.28 15.74
CA ARG A 37 16.00 6.32 16.04
C ARG A 37 14.97 6.34 14.93
N LEU A 38 14.50 5.15 14.57
CA LEU A 38 13.39 4.96 13.67
C LEU A 38 12.11 5.49 14.31
N LEU A 39 11.28 6.15 13.51
CA LEU A 39 9.95 6.61 13.90
C LEU A 39 8.94 5.99 12.94
N VAL A 40 7.87 5.41 13.48
CA VAL A 40 6.80 4.77 12.69
C VAL A 40 5.95 5.77 11.90
N TRP A 41 5.97 7.04 12.31
CA TRP A 41 5.37 8.17 11.63
C TRP A 41 6.17 9.42 11.96
N ASN A 42 6.08 10.45 11.11
CA ASN A 42 6.92 11.63 11.18
C ASN A 42 6.12 12.92 11.34
N LEU A 43 6.70 13.84 12.10
CA LEU A 43 6.13 15.16 12.33
C LEU A 43 6.32 16.04 11.10
N VAL A 44 5.25 16.66 10.62
CA VAL A 44 5.32 17.65 9.53
C VAL A 44 5.57 19.04 10.11
N GLY A 45 6.71 19.63 9.75
CA GLY A 45 7.10 21.00 10.10
C GLY A 45 7.89 21.10 11.42
N GLY A 46 9.18 21.47 11.31
CA GLY A 46 10.03 21.72 12.46
C GLY A 46 9.50 22.86 13.33
N GLY A 47 8.86 22.52 14.45
CA GLY A 47 8.44 23.48 15.47
C GLY A 47 7.02 24.07 15.37
N SER A 48 6.19 23.65 14.41
CA SER A 48 4.81 24.18 14.30
C SER A 48 3.88 23.58 15.36
N SER A 49 3.49 24.38 16.36
CA SER A 49 2.41 24.09 17.30
C SER A 49 1.05 24.21 16.61
N GLY A 50 0.54 23.12 16.04
CA GLY A 50 -0.78 23.13 15.38
C GLY A 50 -1.28 21.75 14.93
N ALA A 51 -2.49 21.71 14.36
CA ALA A 51 -3.13 20.49 13.87
C ALA A 51 -2.27 19.75 12.81
N LEU A 52 -1.43 20.48 12.07
CA LEU A 52 -0.52 19.94 11.05
C LEU A 52 0.60 19.06 11.62
N ARG A 53 0.82 19.08 12.94
CA ARG A 53 1.87 18.27 13.58
C ARG A 53 1.72 16.76 13.30
N HIS A 54 0.48 16.26 13.26
CA HIS A 54 0.17 14.84 13.05
C HIS A 54 -0.40 14.60 11.65
N LEU A 55 -0.03 15.45 10.67
CA LEU A 55 -0.60 15.42 9.33
C LEU A 55 -0.45 14.04 8.68
N GLU A 56 0.72 13.39 8.80
CA GLU A 56 0.93 12.03 8.29
C GLU A 56 -0.12 11.05 8.83
N LEU A 57 -0.37 11.06 10.14
CA LEU A 57 -1.36 10.17 10.75
C LEU A 57 -2.80 10.51 10.33
N TYR A 58 -3.12 11.80 10.13
CA TYR A 58 -4.42 12.20 9.58
C TYR A 58 -4.59 11.76 8.13
N VAL A 59 -3.53 11.81 7.33
CA VAL A 59 -3.52 11.31 5.96
C VAL A 59 -3.72 9.80 5.95
N ILE A 60 -2.99 9.05 6.79
CA ILE A 60 -3.13 7.59 6.88
C ILE A 60 -4.52 7.19 7.36
N ALA A 61 -4.96 7.69 8.52
CA ALA A 61 -6.25 7.30 9.09
C ALA A 61 -7.42 7.80 8.22
N GLY A 62 -7.40 9.07 7.82
CA GLY A 62 -8.46 9.67 7.02
C GLY A 62 -8.52 9.09 5.60
N GLY A 63 -7.36 8.86 4.98
CA GLY A 63 -7.24 8.25 3.66
C GLY A 63 -7.73 6.80 3.66
N ALA A 64 -7.25 5.97 4.60
CA ALA A 64 -7.72 4.59 4.73
C ALA A 64 -9.23 4.50 5.03
N PHE A 65 -9.75 5.40 5.88
CA PHE A 65 -11.18 5.45 6.16
C PHE A 65 -12.01 5.86 4.93
N LEU A 66 -11.56 6.90 4.20
CA LEU A 66 -12.23 7.34 2.98
C LEU A 66 -12.23 6.25 1.91
N ASP A 67 -11.09 5.59 1.71
CA ASP A 67 -10.95 4.48 0.75
C ASP A 67 -11.87 3.32 1.14
N MET A 68 -11.89 2.95 2.43
CA MET A 68 -12.81 1.94 2.96
C MET A 68 -14.28 2.32 2.70
N CYS A 69 -14.66 3.58 2.89
CA CYS A 69 -16.01 4.05 2.58
C CYS A 69 -16.33 3.97 1.08
N VAL A 70 -15.39 4.31 0.21
CA VAL A 70 -15.57 4.20 -1.25
C VAL A 70 -15.75 2.74 -1.65
N GLU A 71 -14.90 1.85 -1.14
CA GLU A 71 -14.96 0.43 -1.48
C GLU A 71 -16.24 -0.21 -0.94
N VAL A 72 -16.56 -0.03 0.35
CA VAL A 72 -17.70 -0.72 0.98
C VAL A 72 -19.04 -0.09 0.63
N LEU A 73 -19.14 1.24 0.51
CA LEU A 73 -20.43 1.92 0.32
C LEU A 73 -20.70 2.28 -1.14
N TYR A 74 -19.70 2.81 -1.84
CA TYR A 74 -19.87 3.28 -3.21
C TYR A 74 -19.77 2.15 -4.24
N SER A 75 -18.76 1.26 -4.14
CA SER A 75 -18.60 0.12 -5.06
C SER A 75 -19.77 -0.87 -4.96
N THR A 76 -20.27 -1.11 -3.75
CA THR A 76 -21.42 -2.01 -3.52
C THR A 76 -22.78 -1.38 -3.85
N HIS A 77 -22.83 -0.09 -4.21
CA HIS A 77 -24.06 0.67 -4.37
C HIS A 77 -25.01 0.56 -3.17
N LEU A 78 -24.47 0.36 -1.96
CA LEU A 78 -25.21 0.08 -0.71
C LEU A 78 -26.00 -1.24 -0.70
N HIS A 79 -25.80 -2.11 -1.69
CA HIS A 79 -26.47 -3.41 -1.82
C HIS A 79 -25.61 -4.56 -1.24
N ILE A 80 -25.18 -4.41 0.00
CA ILE A 80 -24.32 -5.38 0.70
C ILE A 80 -25.08 -6.68 0.99
N PHE A 81 -26.38 -6.59 1.26
CA PHE A 81 -27.23 -7.74 1.56
C PHE A 81 -28.08 -8.13 0.35
N ALA A 82 -28.04 -9.41 0.01
CA ALA A 82 -28.94 -9.99 -0.97
C ALA A 82 -30.39 -10.01 -0.41
N PRO A 83 -31.42 -10.00 -1.28
CA PRO A 83 -32.83 -10.03 -0.87
C PRO A 83 -33.22 -11.20 0.07
N GLY A 84 -32.39 -12.25 0.16
CA GLY A 84 -32.56 -13.41 1.05
C GLY A 84 -31.85 -13.31 2.40
N GLY A 85 -31.27 -12.16 2.78
CA GLY A 85 -30.68 -11.92 4.11
C GLY A 85 -29.22 -12.36 4.28
N GLY A 86 -28.56 -12.84 3.23
CA GLY A 86 -27.12 -13.13 3.20
C GLY A 86 -26.30 -12.01 2.57
N VAL A 87 -24.98 -12.01 2.78
CA VAL A 87 -24.05 -11.10 2.07
C VAL A 87 -24.06 -11.44 0.58
N ASN A 88 -24.18 -10.42 -0.27
CA ASN A 88 -24.18 -10.61 -1.72
C ASN A 88 -22.80 -11.11 -2.19
N PRO A 89 -22.69 -12.30 -2.80
CA PRO A 89 -21.42 -12.84 -3.28
C PRO A 89 -20.70 -11.91 -4.28
N ALA A 90 -21.44 -11.08 -5.02
CA ALA A 90 -20.88 -10.12 -5.96
C ALA A 90 -20.03 -9.02 -5.28
N HIS A 91 -20.23 -8.78 -3.98
CA HIS A 91 -19.58 -7.72 -3.21
C HIS A 91 -18.61 -8.25 -2.13
N LEU A 92 -18.35 -9.55 -2.09
CA LEU A 92 -17.41 -10.12 -1.12
C LEU A 92 -16.00 -9.56 -1.30
N ASN A 93 -15.58 -9.35 -2.55
CA ASN A 93 -14.29 -8.72 -2.86
C ASN A 93 -14.20 -7.30 -2.26
N ASP A 94 -15.26 -6.48 -2.41
CA ASP A 94 -15.29 -5.12 -1.86
C ASP A 94 -15.20 -5.14 -0.32
N LEU A 95 -15.85 -6.13 0.33
CA LEU A 95 -15.79 -6.30 1.78
C LEU A 95 -14.43 -6.79 2.27
N GLU A 96 -13.77 -7.69 1.55
CA GLU A 96 -12.39 -8.11 1.84
C GLU A 96 -11.44 -6.92 1.80
N HIS A 97 -11.54 -6.08 0.75
CA HIS A 97 -10.73 -4.87 0.62
C HIS A 97 -11.06 -3.87 1.74
N GLY A 98 -12.34 -3.70 2.08
CA GLY A 98 -12.75 -2.90 3.25
C GLY A 98 -12.15 -3.40 4.57
N GLY A 99 -12.06 -4.72 4.76
CA GLY A 99 -11.42 -5.34 5.93
C GLY A 99 -9.91 -5.09 5.99
N MET A 100 -9.23 -5.12 4.84
CA MET A 100 -7.81 -4.75 4.73
C MET A 100 -7.59 -3.26 5.04
N LEU A 101 -8.39 -2.36 4.46
CA LEU A 101 -8.30 -0.92 4.69
C LEU A 101 -8.62 -0.54 6.15
N LEU A 102 -9.52 -1.27 6.80
CA LEU A 102 -9.80 -1.13 8.24
C LEU A 102 -8.54 -1.32 9.08
N MET A 103 -7.64 -2.23 8.72
CA MET A 103 -6.41 -2.46 9.48
C MET A 103 -5.46 -1.24 9.42
N PHE A 104 -5.34 -0.60 8.25
CA PHE A 104 -4.58 0.64 8.10
C PHE A 104 -5.24 1.82 8.84
N PHE A 105 -6.57 1.89 8.82
CA PHE A 105 -7.31 2.87 9.62
C PHE A 105 -7.05 2.67 11.12
N LEU A 106 -7.11 1.43 11.61
CA LEU A 106 -6.86 1.10 13.02
C LEU A 106 -5.43 1.48 13.43
N PHE A 107 -4.43 1.21 12.58
CA PHE A 107 -3.07 1.68 12.80
C PHE A 107 -3.02 3.21 12.99
N GLY A 108 -3.56 3.98 12.04
CA GLY A 108 -3.55 5.45 12.12
C GLY A 108 -4.33 5.99 13.32
N ALA A 109 -5.47 5.39 13.64
CA ALA A 109 -6.30 5.76 14.79
C ALA A 109 -5.61 5.47 16.13
N LEU A 110 -4.95 4.31 16.27
CA LEU A 110 -4.19 3.95 17.47
C LEU A 110 -2.98 4.86 17.66
N ALA A 111 -2.26 5.19 16.59
CA ALA A 111 -1.15 6.14 16.64
C ALA A 111 -1.63 7.54 17.07
N LEU A 112 -2.72 8.05 16.49
CA LEU A 112 -3.32 9.33 16.91
C LEU A 112 -3.78 9.31 18.36
N LEU A 113 -4.40 8.22 18.81
CA LEU A 113 -4.87 8.09 20.17
C LEU A 113 -3.71 8.07 21.17
N SER A 114 -2.62 7.39 20.83
CA SER A 114 -1.38 7.35 21.61
C SER A 114 -0.76 8.74 21.78
N GLU A 115 -0.76 9.55 20.73
CA GLU A 115 -0.21 10.92 20.77
C GLU A 115 -1.12 11.92 21.49
N LYS A 116 -2.44 11.76 21.37
CA LYS A 116 -3.41 12.72 21.89
C LYS A 116 -3.87 12.42 23.32
N THR A 117 -3.68 11.19 23.80
CA THR A 117 -4.20 10.77 25.10
C THR A 117 -3.11 10.14 25.96
N ARG A 118 -3.28 10.24 27.28
CA ARG A 118 -2.40 9.55 28.24
C ARG A 118 -2.86 8.13 28.57
N TYR A 119 -4.01 7.70 28.01
CA TYR A 119 -4.65 6.43 28.38
C TYR A 119 -4.06 5.24 27.63
N LEU A 120 -3.46 5.47 26.45
CA LEU A 120 -2.90 4.40 25.62
C LEU A 120 -1.51 4.79 25.08
N PRO A 121 -0.48 4.94 25.93
CA PRO A 121 0.87 5.24 25.47
C PRO A 121 1.48 4.00 24.79
N LEU A 122 1.40 3.95 23.46
CA LEU A 122 2.01 2.90 22.65
C LEU A 122 3.47 3.26 22.36
N THR A 123 4.34 2.25 22.45
CA THR A 123 5.73 2.42 22.02
C THR A 123 5.83 2.36 20.50
N GLU A 124 6.88 2.95 19.92
CA GLU A 124 7.19 2.84 18.48
C GLU A 124 7.18 1.38 18.00
N GLY A 125 7.78 0.47 18.77
CA GLY A 125 7.79 -0.96 18.47
C GLY A 125 6.37 -1.57 18.42
N ALA A 126 5.47 -1.17 19.32
CA ALA A 126 4.09 -1.63 19.32
C ALA A 126 3.33 -1.11 18.07
N LEU A 127 3.53 0.16 17.71
CA LEU A 127 2.94 0.73 16.51
C LEU A 127 3.47 0.09 15.23
N LEU A 128 4.76 -0.26 15.17
CA LEU A 128 5.35 -1.00 14.06
C LEU A 128 4.77 -2.41 13.93
N VAL A 129 4.51 -3.10 15.05
CA VAL A 129 3.82 -4.39 15.02
C VAL A 129 2.40 -4.24 14.48
N VAL A 130 1.66 -3.19 14.88
CA VAL A 130 0.32 -2.91 14.34
C VAL A 130 0.38 -2.56 12.85
N LEU A 131 1.39 -1.82 12.39
CA LEU A 131 1.59 -1.54 10.97
C LEU A 131 1.94 -2.83 10.20
N ALA A 132 2.78 -3.69 10.77
CA ALA A 132 3.13 -4.98 10.18
C ALA A 132 1.91 -5.91 10.07
N THR A 133 0.97 -5.89 11.02
CA THR A 133 -0.28 -6.67 10.90
C THR A 133 -1.20 -6.10 9.84
N ALA A 134 -1.23 -4.78 9.63
CA ALA A 134 -1.96 -4.17 8.51
C ALA A 134 -1.37 -4.59 7.15
N PHE A 135 -0.06 -4.50 6.96
CA PHE A 135 0.61 -5.02 5.76
C PHE A 135 0.44 -6.54 5.60
N THR A 136 0.36 -7.30 6.70
CA THR A 136 0.10 -8.75 6.62
C THR A 136 -1.32 -9.03 6.15
N ALA A 137 -2.32 -8.26 6.60
CA ALA A 137 -3.69 -8.37 6.10
C ALA A 137 -3.75 -8.04 4.61
N GLU A 138 -3.05 -6.99 4.17
CA GLU A 138 -2.89 -6.65 2.75
C GLU A 138 -2.24 -7.78 1.96
N LEU A 139 -1.13 -8.33 2.46
CA LEU A 139 -0.42 -9.44 1.85
C LEU A 139 -1.32 -10.65 1.63
N LEU A 140 -2.06 -11.06 2.68
CA LEU A 140 -2.94 -12.22 2.62
C LEU A 140 -4.06 -12.02 1.61
N LEU A 141 -4.70 -10.85 1.62
CA LEU A 141 -5.75 -10.51 0.67
C LEU A 141 -5.22 -10.58 -0.77
N PHE A 142 -4.14 -9.87 -1.08
CA PHE A 142 -3.60 -9.85 -2.44
C PHE A 142 -2.96 -11.17 -2.84
N TYR A 143 -2.45 -11.98 -1.91
CA TYR A 143 -1.98 -13.33 -2.22
C TYR A 143 -3.13 -14.20 -2.73
N PHE A 144 -4.25 -14.26 -2.00
CA PHE A 144 -5.41 -15.03 -2.46
C PHE A 144 -6.04 -14.43 -3.72
N HIS A 145 -6.07 -13.10 -3.85
CA HIS A 145 -6.49 -12.43 -5.08
C HIS A 145 -5.57 -12.77 -6.27
N SER A 146 -4.26 -12.81 -6.05
CA SER A 146 -3.30 -13.15 -7.10
C SER A 146 -3.45 -14.59 -7.57
N THR A 147 -3.83 -15.52 -6.68
CA THR A 147 -4.03 -16.94 -7.06
C THR A 147 -5.29 -17.17 -7.89
N THR A 148 -6.26 -16.25 -7.86
CA THR A 148 -7.48 -16.34 -8.68
C THR A 148 -7.29 -15.75 -10.07
N HIS A 149 -6.30 -14.88 -10.27
CA HIS A 149 -5.93 -14.32 -11.57
C HIS A 149 -4.99 -15.24 -12.35
N GLN A 150 -5.10 -15.22 -13.67
CA GLN A 150 -4.23 -15.96 -14.59
C GLN A 150 -3.60 -14.99 -15.61
N GLY A 151 -2.46 -15.39 -16.18
CA GLY A 151 -1.76 -14.60 -17.19
C GLY A 151 -1.20 -13.28 -16.64
N LEU A 152 -1.31 -12.20 -17.43
CA LEU A 152 -0.63 -10.93 -17.16
C LEU A 152 -1.09 -10.30 -15.84
N GLU A 153 -2.40 -10.26 -15.59
CA GLU A 153 -2.95 -9.69 -14.35
C GLU A 153 -2.42 -10.43 -13.12
N GLY A 154 -2.35 -11.77 -13.18
CA GLY A 154 -1.77 -12.60 -12.12
C GLY A 154 -0.29 -12.30 -11.88
N TYR A 155 0.50 -12.13 -12.95
CA TYR A 155 1.93 -11.80 -12.84
C TYR A 155 2.18 -10.44 -12.16
N TYR A 156 1.39 -9.45 -12.54
CA TYR A 156 1.44 -8.10 -11.98
C TYR A 156 1.05 -8.06 -10.49
N HIS A 157 0.01 -8.82 -10.11
CA HIS A 157 -0.35 -9.01 -8.70
C HIS A 157 0.68 -9.81 -7.91
N TYR A 158 1.33 -10.80 -8.52
CA TYR A 158 2.40 -11.55 -7.88
C TYR A 158 3.57 -10.63 -7.49
N LEU A 159 3.98 -9.72 -8.39
CA LEU A 159 5.00 -8.72 -8.08
C LEU A 159 4.56 -7.77 -6.95
N LEU A 160 3.28 -7.38 -6.92
CA LEU A 160 2.71 -6.59 -5.82
C LEU A 160 2.81 -7.33 -4.47
N VAL A 161 2.45 -8.61 -4.44
CA VAL A 161 2.55 -9.47 -3.24
C VAL A 161 3.98 -9.55 -2.73
N LEU A 162 4.98 -9.67 -3.62
CA LEU A 162 6.38 -9.64 -3.23
C LEU A 162 6.77 -8.29 -2.58
N LEU A 163 6.35 -7.17 -3.14
CA LEU A 163 6.62 -5.84 -2.58
C LEU A 163 5.98 -5.66 -1.20
N ILE A 164 4.72 -6.06 -1.04
CA ILE A 164 4.03 -6.03 0.26
C ILE A 164 4.76 -6.92 1.27
N GLY A 165 5.20 -8.11 0.86
CA GLY A 165 5.98 -9.02 1.71
C GLY A 165 7.29 -8.38 2.20
N LEU A 166 7.96 -7.61 1.34
CA LEU A 166 9.13 -6.83 1.73
C LEU A 166 8.77 -5.70 2.71
N CYS A 167 7.63 -5.00 2.53
CA CYS A 167 7.14 -4.02 3.49
C CYS A 167 6.85 -4.64 4.86
N VAL A 168 6.24 -5.84 4.91
CA VAL A 168 6.06 -6.60 6.16
C VAL A 168 7.41 -6.87 6.81
N ALA A 169 8.36 -7.42 6.04
CA ALA A 169 9.67 -7.79 6.55
C ALA A 169 10.46 -6.58 7.08
N SER A 170 10.47 -5.45 6.35
CA SER A 170 11.16 -4.24 6.76
C SER A 170 10.52 -3.61 8.00
N THR A 171 9.18 -3.61 8.08
CA THR A 171 8.45 -3.08 9.25
C THR A 171 8.72 -3.92 10.51
N VAL A 172 8.71 -5.25 10.39
CA VAL A 172 9.09 -6.16 11.49
C VAL A 172 10.54 -5.93 11.89
N LEU A 173 11.44 -5.79 10.91
CA LEU A 173 12.85 -5.50 11.18
C LEU A 173 13.02 -4.15 11.88
N GLY A 174 12.19 -3.15 11.55
CA GLY A 174 12.17 -1.84 12.22
C GLY A 174 11.77 -1.95 13.69
N ALA A 175 10.82 -2.83 14.02
CA ALA A 175 10.47 -3.12 15.41
C ALA A 175 11.60 -3.81 16.17
N LEU A 176 12.38 -4.68 15.50
CA LEU A 176 13.51 -5.41 16.10
C LEU A 176 14.79 -4.55 16.20
N LEU A 177 15.01 -3.63 15.25
CA LEU A 177 16.21 -2.82 15.11
C LEU A 177 15.87 -1.30 15.06
N PRO A 178 15.35 -0.73 16.15
CA PRO A 178 14.81 0.65 16.16
C PRO A 178 15.88 1.76 16.02
N VAL A 179 17.17 1.41 15.97
CA VAL A 179 18.30 2.35 15.79
C VAL A 179 18.98 2.18 14.43
N SER A 180 18.42 1.37 13.53
CA SER A 180 19.02 1.07 12.23
C SER A 180 18.49 1.99 11.14
N PHE A 181 19.31 2.96 10.72
CA PHE A 181 19.00 3.84 9.59
C PHE A 181 18.67 3.09 8.29
N PRO A 182 19.43 2.06 7.88
CA PRO A 182 19.10 1.31 6.66
C PRO A 182 17.71 0.67 6.70
N VAL A 183 17.22 0.29 7.87
CA VAL A 183 15.91 -0.35 8.03
C VAL A 183 14.78 0.67 7.93
N ASP A 184 14.97 1.86 8.52
CA ASP A 184 14.02 2.98 8.40
C ASP A 184 13.92 3.43 6.93
N LEU A 185 15.07 3.66 6.29
CA LEU A 185 15.14 4.04 4.88
C LEU A 185 14.52 2.96 3.98
N ALA A 186 14.86 1.68 4.17
CA ALA A 186 14.30 0.58 3.40
C ALA A 186 12.77 0.51 3.52
N SER A 187 12.22 0.74 4.72
CA SER A 187 10.76 0.72 4.93
C SER A 187 10.07 1.83 4.15
N GLY A 188 10.61 3.05 4.16
CA GLY A 188 10.11 4.15 3.32
C GLY A 188 10.23 3.87 1.82
N VAL A 189 11.37 3.33 1.38
CA VAL A 189 11.65 2.97 -0.02
C VAL A 189 10.69 1.92 -0.53
N LEU A 190 10.47 0.85 0.24
CA LEU A 190 9.57 -0.24 -0.13
C LEU A 190 8.12 0.22 -0.18
N MET A 191 7.69 1.06 0.76
CA MET A 191 6.35 1.64 0.74
C MET A 191 6.15 2.59 -0.47
N THR A 192 7.17 3.37 -0.82
CA THR A 192 7.19 4.21 -2.03
C THR A 192 7.08 3.34 -3.28
N LEU A 193 7.85 2.25 -3.35
CA LEU A 193 7.86 1.32 -4.46
C LEU A 193 6.52 0.59 -4.61
N GLN A 194 5.90 0.16 -3.50
CA GLN A 194 4.55 -0.40 -3.48
C GLN A 194 3.53 0.61 -4.04
N GLY A 195 3.60 1.88 -3.63
CA GLY A 195 2.75 2.95 -4.16
C GLY A 195 2.93 3.18 -5.68
N MET A 196 4.17 3.23 -6.16
CA MET A 196 4.45 3.33 -7.60
C MET A 196 3.99 2.08 -8.37
N TRP A 197 4.09 0.90 -7.76
CA TRP A 197 3.63 -0.32 -8.39
C TRP A 197 2.11 -0.33 -8.56
N PHE A 198 1.34 0.13 -7.57
CA PHE A 198 -0.10 0.35 -7.73
C PHE A 198 -0.45 1.28 -8.89
N TYR A 199 0.33 2.35 -9.11
CA TYR A 199 0.20 3.18 -10.31
C TYR A 199 0.48 2.39 -11.58
N GLN A 200 1.59 1.64 -11.61
CA GLN A 200 1.94 0.82 -12.78
C GLN A 200 0.84 -0.20 -13.11
N MET A 201 0.25 -0.85 -12.10
CA MET A 201 -0.92 -1.72 -12.21
C MET A 201 -2.10 -0.97 -12.83
N ALA A 202 -2.45 0.20 -12.27
CA ALA A 202 -3.57 1.01 -12.73
C ALA A 202 -3.44 1.38 -14.21
N PHE A 203 -2.28 1.90 -14.62
CA PHE A 203 -2.05 2.34 -15.99
C PHE A 203 -1.89 1.19 -16.98
N THR A 204 -1.28 0.08 -16.58
CA THR A 204 -1.02 -1.06 -17.48
C THR A 204 -2.26 -1.92 -17.63
N LEU A 205 -2.91 -2.29 -16.53
CA LEU A 205 -4.01 -3.26 -16.56
C LEU A 205 -5.34 -2.57 -16.90
N TYR A 206 -5.56 -1.36 -16.37
CA TYR A 206 -6.85 -0.67 -16.46
C TYR A 206 -6.78 0.65 -17.24
N GLY A 207 -5.60 1.02 -17.73
CA GLY A 207 -5.33 2.32 -18.34
C GLY A 207 -4.80 2.23 -19.77
N PRO A 208 -4.19 3.34 -20.26
CA PRO A 208 -3.71 3.43 -21.64
C PRO A 208 -2.39 2.71 -21.92
N MET A 209 -1.66 2.24 -20.89
CA MET A 209 -0.33 1.63 -21.04
C MET A 209 -0.38 0.11 -21.27
N ARG A 210 -1.50 -0.40 -21.79
CA ARG A 210 -1.66 -1.84 -22.06
C ARG A 210 -0.59 -2.35 -23.04
N PRO A 211 0.03 -3.51 -22.76
CA PRO A 211 1.00 -4.10 -23.66
C PRO A 211 0.38 -4.47 -25.01
N ALA A 212 1.15 -4.27 -26.09
CA ALA A 212 0.69 -4.61 -27.43
C ALA A 212 0.39 -6.10 -27.56
N GLY A 213 -0.80 -6.43 -28.07
CA GLY A 213 -1.28 -7.80 -28.22
C GLY A 213 -2.07 -8.32 -27.01
N CYS A 214 -2.25 -7.52 -25.95
CA CYS A 214 -3.14 -7.83 -24.85
C CYS A 214 -4.43 -6.99 -24.91
N HIS A 215 -5.56 -7.60 -24.60
CA HIS A 215 -6.89 -7.00 -24.68
C HIS A 215 -7.76 -7.50 -23.52
N HIS A 216 -8.87 -6.80 -23.25
CA HIS A 216 -9.86 -7.33 -22.31
C HIS A 216 -10.78 -8.30 -23.02
N ASP A 217 -11.03 -9.44 -22.39
CA ASP A 217 -12.09 -10.36 -22.79
C ASP A 217 -13.48 -9.79 -22.46
N ALA A 218 -14.54 -10.53 -22.82
CA ALA A 218 -15.92 -10.15 -22.47
C ALA A 218 -16.17 -10.11 -20.95
N GLY A 219 -15.34 -10.79 -20.16
CA GLY A 219 -15.35 -10.80 -18.70
C GLY A 219 -14.62 -9.62 -18.05
N ARG A 220 -13.89 -8.80 -18.82
CA ARG A 220 -12.93 -7.76 -18.39
C ARG A 220 -11.59 -8.26 -17.87
N ASN A 221 -11.27 -9.54 -18.00
CA ASN A 221 -9.94 -10.08 -17.74
C ASN A 221 -8.98 -9.72 -18.87
N ILE A 222 -7.69 -9.61 -18.58
CA ILE A 222 -6.69 -9.30 -19.60
C ILE A 222 -6.15 -10.57 -20.24
N GLU A 223 -6.40 -10.74 -21.53
CA GLU A 223 -5.88 -11.84 -22.33
C GLU A 223 -4.89 -11.34 -23.40
N CYS A 224 -3.75 -12.02 -23.49
CA CYS A 224 -2.72 -11.75 -24.48
C CYS A 224 -2.82 -12.76 -25.64
N HIS A 225 -2.66 -12.28 -26.88
CA HIS A 225 -2.81 -13.08 -28.08
C HIS A 225 -1.64 -14.07 -28.27
N GLY A 226 -1.80 -15.26 -27.67
CA GLY A 226 -0.81 -16.33 -27.70
C GLY A 226 0.34 -16.13 -26.71
N GLN A 227 1.13 -17.19 -26.53
CA GLN A 227 2.17 -17.27 -25.51
C GLN A 227 3.25 -16.17 -25.66
N ALA A 228 3.68 -15.88 -26.89
CA ALA A 228 4.73 -14.88 -27.15
C ALA A 228 4.32 -13.45 -26.74
N ALA A 229 3.04 -13.09 -26.89
CA ALA A 229 2.53 -11.79 -26.44
C ALA A 229 2.49 -11.72 -24.91
N GLY A 230 2.12 -12.82 -24.25
CA GLY A 230 2.15 -12.95 -22.79
C GLY A 230 3.57 -12.81 -22.22
N GLU A 231 4.52 -13.59 -22.73
CA GLU A 231 5.93 -13.52 -22.30
C GLU A 231 6.53 -12.12 -22.47
N ARG A 232 6.23 -11.45 -23.60
CA ARG A 232 6.66 -10.06 -23.82
C ARG A 232 6.05 -9.10 -22.79
N ALA A 233 4.79 -9.28 -22.45
CA ALA A 233 4.10 -8.44 -21.48
C ALA A 233 4.66 -8.66 -20.05
N GLU A 234 5.00 -9.89 -19.68
CA GLU A 234 5.68 -10.20 -18.41
C GLU A 234 7.11 -9.62 -18.36
N GLN A 235 7.88 -9.72 -19.46
CA GLN A 235 9.19 -9.07 -19.56
C GLN A 235 9.09 -7.55 -19.42
N LEU A 236 8.05 -6.94 -20.01
CA LEU A 236 7.77 -5.52 -19.83
C LEU A 236 7.44 -5.19 -18.37
N ALA A 237 6.69 -6.03 -17.66
CA ALA A 237 6.41 -5.86 -16.24
C ALA A 237 7.70 -5.86 -15.41
N ASN A 238 8.63 -6.78 -15.67
CA ASN A 238 9.94 -6.80 -15.02
C ASN A 238 10.75 -5.53 -15.31
N PHE A 239 10.76 -5.09 -16.56
CA PHE A 239 11.44 -3.85 -16.93
C PHE A 239 10.86 -2.63 -16.21
N GLN A 240 9.53 -2.55 -16.12
CA GLN A 240 8.84 -1.49 -15.37
C GLN A 240 9.19 -1.55 -13.88
N LEU A 241 9.23 -2.74 -13.28
CA LEU A 241 9.62 -2.91 -11.88
C LEU A 241 11.06 -2.42 -11.65
N PHE A 242 12.01 -2.81 -12.50
CA PHE A 242 13.38 -2.33 -12.39
C PHE A 242 13.51 -0.82 -12.61
N ALA A 243 12.70 -0.25 -13.50
CA ALA A 243 12.64 1.21 -13.68
C ALA A 243 12.11 1.90 -12.41
N CYS A 244 11.03 1.39 -11.80
CA CYS A 244 10.52 1.90 -10.53
C CYS A 244 11.56 1.79 -9.41
N VAL A 245 12.25 0.66 -9.30
CA VAL A 245 13.35 0.45 -8.32
C VAL A 245 14.44 1.50 -8.54
N PHE A 246 14.94 1.65 -9.77
CA PHE A 246 15.96 2.64 -10.10
C PHE A 246 15.51 4.07 -9.76
N LEU A 247 14.26 4.42 -10.06
CA LEU A 247 13.70 5.74 -9.75
C LEU A 247 13.65 6.02 -8.24
N VAL A 248 13.24 5.05 -7.41
CA VAL A 248 13.28 5.25 -5.94
C VAL A 248 14.72 5.45 -5.47
N PHE A 249 15.64 4.61 -5.93
CA PHE A 249 17.05 4.70 -5.55
C PHE A 249 17.74 6.00 -6.02
N ALA A 250 17.32 6.56 -7.15
CA ALA A 250 17.84 7.84 -7.63
C ALA A 250 17.29 9.04 -6.83
N TYR A 251 16.15 8.88 -6.16
CA TYR A 251 15.53 9.90 -5.32
C TYR A 251 16.03 9.90 -3.88
N THR A 252 16.40 8.72 -3.34
CA THR A 252 16.92 8.52 -1.97
C THR A 252 18.34 9.03 -1.79
#